data_AF-A0A392RKP0-F1
#
_entry.id   AF-A0A392RKP0-F1
#
_cell.length_a   1.000
_cell.length_b   1.000
_cell.length_c   1.000
_cell.angle_alpha   90.00
_cell.angle_beta   90.00
_cell.angle_gamma   90.00
#
_symmetry.space_group_name_H-M   'P 1'
#
loop_
_entity.id
_entity.type
_entity.pdbx_description
1 polymer ?
#
loop_
_entity_poly.entity_id
_entity_poly.type
_entity_poly.pdbx_seq_one_letter_code
_entity_poly.pdbx_strand_id
1 'polypeptide(L)'
;MKPQPWKVCTVTQVEEVKILTRMLPIVASTIIMNTCLAQLQTFSVQQGNTMNLKLGSFTVPASSIPVIPLIFISILVPIYELFFVPFARKITNHPSGITQL
;
A
#
# COMPACT_ATOMS: atom_id res chain seq x y z
N MET A 1 3.17 -49.36 12.22
CA MET A 1 3.85 -48.06 12.46
C MET A 1 2.87 -46.95 12.11
N LYS A 2 2.50 -46.07 13.06
CA LYS A 2 1.57 -44.96 12.79
C LYS A 2 2.28 -43.90 11.94
N PRO A 3 1.72 -43.46 10.81
CA PRO A 3 2.31 -42.38 10.02
C PRO A 3 2.29 -41.10 10.86
N GLN A 4 3.48 -40.58 11.15
CA GLN A 4 3.66 -39.31 11.85
C GLN A 4 3.51 -38.19 10.81
N PRO A 5 2.69 -37.16 11.05
CA PRO A 5 2.42 -36.10 10.08
C PRO A 5 3.67 -35.31 9.65
N TRP A 6 4.75 -35.36 10.43
CA TRP A 6 6.05 -34.78 10.09
C TRP A 6 6.97 -35.68 9.24
N LYS A 7 6.69 -36.99 9.17
CA LYS A 7 7.46 -37.95 8.36
C LYS A 7 6.77 -38.26 7.03
N VAL A 8 5.45 -38.13 6.96
CA VAL A 8 4.64 -38.39 5.76
C VAL A 8 3.56 -37.31 5.68
N CYS A 9 3.77 -36.32 4.79
CA CYS A 9 2.76 -35.30 4.50
C CYS A 9 1.78 -35.81 3.45
N THR A 10 0.52 -35.42 3.56
CA THR A 10 -0.46 -35.64 2.48
C THR A 10 -0.13 -34.73 1.29
N VAL A 11 -0.46 -35.14 0.07
CA VAL A 11 -0.19 -34.35 -1.15
C VAL A 11 -0.83 -32.96 -1.06
N THR A 12 -2.03 -32.87 -0.47
CA THR A 12 -2.76 -31.62 -0.24
C THR A 12 -1.97 -30.64 0.65
N GLN A 13 -1.39 -31.12 1.76
CA GLN A 13 -0.56 -30.26 2.63
C GLN A 13 0.69 -29.73 1.92
N VAL A 14 1.30 -30.54 1.05
CA VAL A 14 2.46 -30.11 0.25
C VAL A 14 2.04 -29.05 -0.77
N GLU A 15 0.87 -29.19 -1.38
CA GLU A 15 0.35 -28.25 -2.38
C GLU A 15 -0.03 -26.91 -1.77
N GLU A 16 -0.66 -26.89 -0.59
CA GLU A 16 -0.96 -25.66 0.16
C GLU A 16 0.31 -24.89 0.52
N VAL A 17 1.33 -25.57 1.06
CA VAL A 17 2.61 -24.94 1.40
C VAL A 17 3.32 -24.43 0.14
N LYS A 18 3.21 -25.15 -0.99
CA LYS A 18 3.78 -24.73 -2.27
C LYS A 18 3.10 -23.45 -2.80
N ILE A 19 1.80 -23.33 -2.63
CA ILE A 19 1.03 -22.13 -2.98
C ILE A 19 1.46 -20.96 -2.09
N LEU A 20 1.54 -21.14 -0.76
CA LEU A 20 2.02 -20.11 0.17
C LEU A 20 3.45 -19.67 -0.15
N THR A 21 4.33 -20.63 -0.46
CA THR A 21 5.72 -20.35 -0.86
C THR A 21 5.77 -19.50 -2.13
N ARG A 22 4.87 -19.75 -3.09
CA ARG A 22 4.75 -18.93 -4.31
C ARG A 22 4.18 -17.53 -4.05
N MET A 23 3.44 -17.33 -2.96
CA MET A 23 2.95 -16.01 -2.54
C MET A 23 3.97 -15.19 -1.74
N LEU A 24 5.04 -15.81 -1.20
CA LEU A 24 6.09 -15.11 -0.45
C LEU A 24 6.66 -13.87 -1.16
N PRO A 25 6.91 -13.86 -2.50
CA PRO A 25 7.39 -12.67 -3.18
C PRO A 25 6.42 -11.48 -3.09
N ILE A 26 5.11 -11.73 -3.11
CA ILE A 26 4.08 -10.69 -2.97
C ILE A 26 4.14 -10.10 -1.57
N VAL A 27 4.24 -10.95 -0.54
CA VAL A 27 4.38 -10.51 0.86
C VAL A 27 5.67 -9.70 1.04
N ALA A 28 6.79 -10.16 0.47
CA ALA A 28 8.06 -9.43 0.53
C ALA A 28 7.97 -8.04 -0.12
N SER A 29 7.34 -7.93 -1.31
CA SER A 29 7.14 -6.63 -1.97
C SER A 29 6.28 -5.68 -1.12
N THR A 30 5.27 -6.23 -0.43
CA THR A 30 4.39 -5.48 0.46
C THR A 30 5.16 -4.96 1.68
N ILE A 31 6.09 -5.75 2.25
CA ILE A 31 6.95 -5.32 3.36
C ILE A 31 7.85 -4.16 2.94
N ILE A 32 8.48 -4.24 1.76
CA ILE A 32 9.33 -3.16 1.23
C ILE A 32 8.51 -1.88 1.06
N MET A 33 7.34 -1.99 0.43
CA MET A 33 6.45 -0.85 0.22
C MET A 33 6.01 -0.20 1.54
N ASN A 34 5.60 -1.00 2.53
CA ASN A 34 5.22 -0.49 3.86
C ASN A 34 6.40 0.20 4.57
N THR A 35 7.62 -0.33 4.40
CA THR A 35 8.83 0.28 4.94
C THR A 35 9.08 1.65 4.31
N CYS A 36 8.99 1.77 2.99
CA CYS A 36 9.12 3.05 2.29
C CYS A 36 8.05 4.04 2.74
N LEU A 37 6.80 3.59 2.94
CA LEU A 37 5.71 4.44 3.43
C LEU A 37 5.97 4.95 4.85
N ALA A 38 6.44 4.10 5.75
CA ALA A 38 6.81 4.49 7.11
C ALA A 38 7.98 5.48 7.13
N GLN A 39 8.97 5.29 6.26
CA GLN A 39 10.08 6.24 6.07
C GLN A 39 9.57 7.58 5.53
N LEU A 40 8.66 7.59 4.56
CA LEU A 40 8.05 8.82 4.07
C LEU A 40 7.36 9.58 5.22
N GLN A 41 6.59 8.91 6.06
CA GLN A 41 5.89 9.55 7.18
C GLN A 41 6.86 10.12 8.24
N THR A 42 7.96 9.43 8.53
CA THR A 42 8.91 9.82 9.59
C THR A 42 9.99 10.78 9.08
N PHE A 43 10.66 10.43 8.00
CA PHE A 43 11.75 11.21 7.42
C PHE A 43 11.25 12.54 6.82
N SER A 44 10.03 12.62 6.28
CA SER A 44 9.48 13.91 5.85
C SER A 44 9.27 14.89 7.00
N VAL A 45 8.84 14.41 8.18
CA VAL A 45 8.75 15.24 9.39
C VAL A 45 10.14 15.69 9.84
N GLN A 46 11.11 14.78 9.82
CA GLN A 46 12.47 15.08 10.24
C GLN A 46 13.18 16.07 9.30
N GLN A 47 13.02 15.92 7.98
CA GLN A 47 13.46 16.92 7.01
C GLN A 47 12.79 18.27 7.25
N GLY A 48 11.49 18.26 7.55
CA GLY A 48 10.73 19.46 7.90
C GLY A 48 11.25 20.21 9.12
N ASN A 49 11.71 19.49 10.15
CA ASN A 49 12.30 20.10 11.35
C ASN A 49 13.60 20.87 11.04
N THR A 50 14.33 20.46 10.00
CA THR A 50 15.54 21.16 9.54
C THR A 50 15.22 22.32 8.58
N MET A 51 14.02 22.37 8.01
CA MET A 51 13.57 23.42 7.11
C MET A 51 13.07 24.66 7.87
N ASN A 52 12.98 25.80 7.18
CA ASN A 52 12.40 27.00 7.77
C ASN A 52 10.88 26.84 7.90
N LEU A 53 10.44 26.69 9.14
CA LEU A 53 9.04 26.50 9.51
C LEU A 53 8.26 27.80 9.73
N LYS A 54 8.88 28.96 9.50
CA LYS A 54 8.22 30.27 9.70
C LYS A 54 7.38 30.64 8.49
N LEU A 55 6.07 30.69 8.69
CA LEU A 55 5.10 31.26 7.77
C LEU A 55 4.71 32.66 8.29
N GLY A 56 5.53 33.67 7.96
CA GLY A 56 5.36 35.03 8.49
C GLY A 56 5.54 35.08 10.01
N SER A 57 4.47 35.39 10.76
CA SER A 57 4.48 35.43 12.23
C SER A 57 4.18 34.09 12.88
N PHE A 58 3.76 33.07 12.12
CA PHE A 58 3.35 31.76 12.65
C PHE A 58 4.42 30.71 12.35
N THR A 59 4.79 29.89 13.34
CA THR A 59 5.70 28.76 13.15
C THR A 59 4.88 27.49 13.01
N VAL A 60 4.89 26.87 11.83
CA VAL A 60 4.17 25.62 11.59
C VAL A 60 5.02 24.46 12.13
N PRO A 61 4.51 23.60 13.02
CA PRO A 61 5.30 22.46 13.49
C PRO A 61 5.52 21.47 12.34
N ALA A 62 6.73 20.91 12.20
CA ALA A 62 7.02 19.93 11.16
C ALA A 62 6.15 18.67 11.28
N SER A 63 5.64 18.38 12.48
CA SER A 63 4.66 17.31 12.73
C SER A 63 3.35 17.48 11.96
N SER A 64 3.06 18.66 11.40
CA SER A 64 1.90 18.90 10.53
C SER A 64 2.15 18.57 9.05
N ILE A 65 3.39 18.25 8.65
CA ILE A 65 3.73 17.87 7.26
C ILE A 65 2.92 16.69 6.72
N PRO A 66 2.58 15.64 7.51
CA PRO A 66 1.74 14.54 7.06
C PRO A 66 0.31 14.96 6.64
N VAL A 67 -0.14 16.18 6.94
CA VAL A 67 -1.44 16.70 6.48
C VAL A 67 -1.46 16.90 4.96
N ILE A 68 -0.32 17.22 4.34
CA ILE A 68 -0.20 17.43 2.89
C ILE A 68 -0.61 16.18 2.09
N PRO A 69 -0.01 14.99 2.33
CA PRO A 69 -0.42 13.78 1.62
C PRO A 69 -1.87 13.37 1.95
N LEU A 70 -2.38 13.66 3.15
CA LEU A 70 -3.79 13.41 3.48
C LEU A 70 -4.76 14.24 2.62
N ILE A 71 -4.50 15.54 2.47
CA ILE A 71 -5.28 16.41 1.58
C ILE A 71 -5.16 15.92 0.14
N PHE A 72 -3.96 15.55 -0.30
CA PHE A 72 -3.73 15.05 -1.64
C PHE A 72 -4.55 13.78 -1.92
N ILE A 73 -4.54 12.79 -1.03
CA ILE A 73 -5.36 11.58 -1.16
C ILE A 73 -6.85 11.91 -1.12
N SER A 74 -7.27 12.82 -0.23
CA SER A 74 -8.67 13.26 -0.13
C SER A 74 -9.21 13.87 -1.42
N ILE A 75 -8.35 14.53 -2.21
CA ILE A 75 -8.69 15.07 -3.53
C ILE A 75 -8.54 14.00 -4.62
N LEU A 76 -7.51 13.18 -4.57
CA LEU A 76 -7.21 12.20 -5.61
C LEU A 76 -8.22 11.04 -5.65
N VAL A 77 -8.69 10.57 -4.49
CA VAL A 77 -9.70 9.50 -4.39
C VAL A 77 -10.99 9.84 -5.14
N PRO A 78 -11.67 10.98 -4.89
CA PRO A 78 -12.87 11.31 -5.63
C PRO A 78 -12.59 11.56 -7.12
N ILE A 79 -11.42 12.10 -7.49
CA ILE A 79 -11.05 12.24 -8.91
C ILE A 79 -10.92 10.87 -9.58
N TYR A 80 -10.26 9.91 -8.91
CA TYR A 80 -10.12 8.56 -9.41
C TYR A 80 -11.50 7.89 -9.59
N GLU A 81 -12.33 7.90 -8.54
CA GLU A 81 -13.65 7.28 -8.55
C GLU A 81 -14.64 7.94 -9.51
N LEU A 82 -14.66 9.27 -9.59
CA LEU A 82 -15.68 10.01 -10.35
C LEU A 82 -15.27 10.34 -11.78
N PHE A 83 -13.97 10.39 -12.09
CA PHE A 83 -13.49 10.74 -13.43
C PHE A 83 -12.77 9.56 -14.09
N PHE A 84 -11.83 8.94 -13.39
CA PHE A 84 -11.01 7.88 -13.97
C PHE A 84 -11.79 6.57 -14.15
N VAL A 85 -12.53 6.10 -13.15
CA VAL A 85 -13.36 4.88 -13.22
C VAL A 85 -14.41 4.94 -14.34
N PRO A 86 -15.24 5.99 -14.49
CA PRO A 86 -16.22 6.04 -15.57
C PRO A 86 -15.58 6.22 -16.95
N PHE A 87 -14.45 6.94 -17.04
CA PHE A 87 -13.69 7.04 -18.29
C PHE A 87 -13.10 5.69 -18.70
N ALA A 88 -12.48 4.97 -17.76
CA ALA A 88 -11.96 3.62 -17.96
C ALA A 88 -13.09 2.67 -18.37
N ARG A 89 -14.24 2.69 -17.69
CA ARG A 89 -15.44 1.92 -18.03
C ARG A 89 -15.96 2.21 -19.44
N LYS A 90 -15.88 3.46 -19.89
CA LYS A 90 -16.29 3.86 -21.24
C LYS A 90 -15.35 3.30 -22.32
N ILE A 91 -14.06 3.14 -22.00
CA ILE A 91 -13.06 2.57 -22.91
C ILE A 91 -13.09 1.03 -22.88
N THR A 92 -13.17 0.42 -21.70
CA THR A 92 -13.09 -1.04 -21.51
C THR A 92 -14.44 -1.76 -21.68
N ASN A 93 -15.56 -1.03 -21.73
CA ASN A 93 -16.93 -1.58 -21.75
C ASN A 93 -17.22 -2.61 -20.64
N HIS A 94 -16.43 -2.60 -19.57
CA HIS A 94 -16.62 -3.49 -18.40
C HIS A 94 -17.36 -2.74 -17.29
N PRO A 95 -18.39 -3.34 -16.65
CA PRO A 95 -19.21 -2.66 -15.66
C PRO A 95 -18.43 -2.14 -14.44
N SER A 96 -17.26 -2.73 -14.14
CA SER A 96 -16.37 -2.35 -13.04
C SER A 96 -15.20 -1.43 -13.44
N GLY A 97 -15.06 -1.06 -14.72
CA GLY A 97 -13.99 -0.20 -15.23
C GLY A 97 -12.60 -0.84 -15.31
N ILE A 98 -12.22 -1.63 -14.29
CA ILE A 98 -10.95 -2.36 -14.17
C ILE A 98 -11.28 -3.83 -13.86
N THR A 99 -10.67 -4.77 -14.61
CA THR A 99 -10.74 -6.20 -14.31
C THR A 99 -10.15 -6.46 -12.93
N GLN A 100 -10.99 -6.88 -11.97
CA GLN A 100 -10.49 -7.46 -10.72
C GLN A 100 -9.89 -8.82 -11.07
N LEU A 101 -8.56 -8.91 -10.97
CA LEU A 101 -7.77 -10.13 -11.08
C LEU A 101 -8.17 -11.15 -10.01
#